data_AF-A0A3L6JMD2-F1
#
_entry.id   AF-A0A3L6JMD2-F1
#
_cell.length_a   1.000
_cell.length_b   1.000
_cell.length_c   1.000
_cell.angle_alpha   90.00
_cell.angle_beta   90.00
_cell.angle_gamma   90.00
#
_symmetry.space_group_name_H-M   'P 1'
#
loop_
_entity.id
_entity.type
_entity.pdbx_description
1 polymer ?
#
loop_
_entity_poly.entity_id
_entity_poly.type
_entity_poly.pdbx_seq_one_letter_code
_entity_poly.pdbx_strand_id
1 'polypeptide(L)'
;MDLVRQPIEVYRGLVEVRLADGIIGHISPLVSRFSNDIFAGQKTADHLTRFLALFSRFTAFLSSSATANLDNLEMAVDLLDYFTSTSKWWVISRKKPCIIPRPPSRDPRDFLKSIADIQLGSDASGRITTSTEKLSQFLSEHGIADGRTRQALCESFGSIWTLLSGFVCRSQGRGAISEADFEAGYDTFRVMLFYVPIEDFMALTAIRRVGTNDKLPRIARIAVAAGFERKLDSSVAARLERLHGENLAKVAVLTSGASRAVLTNSLRFIAQLATAEKGVPSIEDTEYETMIEQAIEILQKAGVDSSLFQDENAVAKLFKSLRISDEMAERISLVTRRLEGLIIDTAGSHDFLLQYSRLVPRLVSLLLLLASGTRPPSDTPLQDVDMKKGLMSLNQLLSERSSP
;
A
#
# COMPACT_ATOMS: atom_id res chain seq x y z
N MET A 1 -12.61 -10.56 -15.07
CA MET A 1 -12.63 -11.99 -14.74
C MET A 1 -12.07 -12.08 -13.33
N ASP A 2 -12.83 -12.55 -12.34
CA ASP A 2 -12.33 -12.64 -10.96
C ASP A 2 -11.14 -13.60 -10.93
N LEU A 3 -9.97 -13.15 -10.47
CA LEU A 3 -8.81 -14.01 -10.27
C LEU A 3 -9.16 -15.06 -9.21
N VAL A 4 -9.10 -16.35 -9.57
CA VAL A 4 -9.29 -17.47 -8.64
C VAL A 4 -8.18 -18.47 -8.88
N ARG A 5 -7.24 -18.56 -7.93
CA ARG A 5 -6.16 -19.56 -7.96
C ARG A 5 -6.67 -20.90 -7.45
N GLN A 6 -6.21 -21.99 -8.05
CA GLN A 6 -6.57 -23.32 -7.56
C GLN A 6 -5.85 -23.60 -6.23
N PRO A 7 -6.52 -24.16 -5.21
CA PRO A 7 -5.89 -24.45 -3.93
C PRO A 7 -4.63 -25.30 -4.05
N ILE A 8 -4.64 -26.30 -4.94
CA ILE A 8 -3.49 -27.19 -5.16
C ILE A 8 -2.25 -26.43 -5.66
N GLU A 9 -2.42 -25.43 -6.52
CA GLU A 9 -1.33 -24.62 -7.08
C GLU A 9 -0.71 -23.76 -5.99
N VAL A 10 -1.54 -23.10 -5.18
CA VAL A 10 -1.07 -22.23 -4.09
C VAL A 10 -0.32 -23.05 -3.05
N TYR A 11 -0.87 -24.18 -2.59
CA TYR A 11 -0.21 -24.99 -1.57
C TYR A 11 1.10 -25.63 -2.07
N ARG A 12 1.15 -26.08 -3.34
CA ARG A 12 2.42 -26.51 -3.94
C ARG A 12 3.43 -25.37 -4.01
N GLY A 13 3.01 -24.19 -4.47
CA GLY A 13 3.86 -23.00 -4.49
C GLY A 13 4.43 -22.63 -3.12
N LEU A 14 3.62 -22.66 -2.06
CA LEU A 14 4.07 -22.37 -0.69
C LEU A 14 5.10 -23.37 -0.15
N VAL A 15 5.08 -24.61 -0.66
CA VAL A 15 6.02 -25.67 -0.29
C VAL A 15 7.31 -25.58 -1.12
N GLU A 16 7.18 -25.31 -2.41
CA GLU A 16 8.30 -25.31 -3.36
C GLU A 16 9.19 -24.06 -3.22
N VAL A 17 8.59 -22.90 -2.87
CA VAL A 17 9.35 -21.67 -2.71
C VAL A 17 10.22 -21.72 -1.45
N ARG A 18 11.52 -21.56 -1.65
CA ARG A 18 12.52 -21.49 -0.57
C ARG A 18 12.64 -20.07 -0.05
N LEU A 19 12.97 -19.92 1.23
CA LEU A 19 13.43 -18.63 1.73
C LEU A 19 14.91 -18.48 1.38
N ALA A 20 15.33 -17.33 0.85
CA ALA A 20 16.74 -17.06 0.61
C ALA A 20 17.54 -17.12 1.93
N ASP A 21 18.83 -17.44 1.80
CA ASP A 21 19.76 -17.41 2.93
C ASP A 21 19.77 -16.01 3.55
N GLY A 22 19.69 -15.94 4.88
CA GLY A 22 19.67 -14.69 5.63
C GLY A 22 18.28 -14.11 5.91
N ILE A 23 17.21 -14.50 5.21
CA ILE A 23 15.83 -14.02 5.47
C ILE A 23 15.43 -14.24 6.94
N ILE A 24 15.73 -15.42 7.48
CA ILE A 24 15.46 -15.75 8.89
C ILE A 24 16.25 -14.84 9.83
N GLY A 25 17.48 -14.48 9.46
CA GLY A 25 18.31 -13.51 10.18
C GLY A 25 17.70 -12.11 10.20
N HIS A 26 16.91 -11.73 9.18
CA HIS A 26 16.15 -10.48 9.16
C HIS A 26 14.81 -10.57 9.90
N ILE A 27 14.15 -11.74 9.91
CA ILE A 27 12.90 -11.94 10.66
C ILE A 27 13.15 -11.87 12.17
N SER A 28 14.23 -12.50 12.66
CA SER A 28 14.47 -12.62 14.11
C SER A 28 14.50 -11.27 14.85
N PRO A 29 15.22 -10.22 14.39
CA PRO A 29 15.19 -8.89 15.01
C PRO A 29 13.83 -8.19 14.95
N LEU A 30 13.00 -8.48 13.93
CA LEU A 30 11.67 -7.90 13.81
C LEU A 30 10.75 -8.43 14.91
N VAL A 31 10.78 -9.74 15.14
CA VAL A 31 9.86 -10.43 16.08
C VAL A 31 10.41 -10.54 17.50
N SER A 32 11.71 -10.40 17.71
CA SER A 32 12.37 -10.61 19.02
C SER A 32 11.76 -9.77 20.15
N ARG A 33 11.27 -8.58 19.81
CA ARG A 33 10.58 -7.65 20.73
C ARG A 33 9.27 -8.21 21.32
N PHE A 34 8.72 -9.29 20.76
CA PHE A 34 7.51 -9.98 21.23
C PHE A 34 7.82 -11.38 21.82
N SER A 35 9.10 -11.68 22.10
CA SER A 35 9.51 -13.03 22.56
C SER A 35 9.02 -13.38 23.97
N ASN A 36 8.71 -12.37 24.77
CA ASN A 36 8.21 -12.53 26.14
C ASN A 36 6.68 -12.62 26.19
N ASP A 37 6.01 -12.27 25.10
CA ASP A 37 4.55 -12.26 25.02
C ASP A 37 4.06 -13.67 24.65
N ILE A 38 3.09 -14.20 25.40
CA ILE A 38 2.45 -15.49 25.12
C ILE A 38 1.06 -15.23 24.59
N PHE A 39 0.76 -15.75 23.41
CA PHE A 39 -0.54 -15.66 22.77
C PHE A 39 -1.01 -17.05 22.31
N ALA A 40 -2.20 -17.45 22.75
CA ALA A 40 -2.78 -18.77 22.47
C ALA A 40 -1.83 -19.95 22.79
N GLY A 41 -1.11 -19.85 23.92
CA GLY A 41 -0.23 -20.91 24.41
C GLY A 41 1.14 -21.03 23.71
N GLN A 42 1.46 -20.13 22.77
CA GLN A 42 2.78 -20.06 22.11
C GLN A 42 3.34 -18.64 22.21
N LYS A 43 4.64 -18.46 21.94
CA LYS A 43 5.22 -17.11 21.91
C LYS A 43 4.63 -16.34 20.74
N THR A 44 4.27 -15.08 20.95
CA THR A 44 3.79 -14.19 19.87
C THR A 44 4.81 -14.09 18.74
N ALA A 45 6.11 -14.07 19.08
CA ALA A 45 7.20 -14.11 18.11
C ALA A 45 7.17 -15.33 17.16
N ASP A 46 6.72 -16.50 17.62
CA ASP A 46 6.65 -17.72 16.80
C ASP A 46 5.52 -17.60 15.75
N HIS A 47 4.36 -17.11 16.18
CA HIS A 47 3.25 -16.83 15.26
C HIS A 47 3.64 -15.80 14.19
N LEU A 48 4.30 -14.72 14.59
CA LEU A 48 4.76 -13.66 13.67
C LEU A 48 5.84 -14.17 12.71
N THR A 49 6.76 -15.03 13.18
CA THR A 49 7.77 -15.68 12.34
C THR A 49 7.12 -16.50 11.23
N ARG A 50 6.12 -17.32 11.59
CA ARG A 50 5.37 -18.13 10.62
C ARG A 50 4.59 -17.27 9.62
N PHE A 51 3.97 -16.19 10.09
CA PHE A 51 3.30 -15.22 9.23
C PHE A 51 4.25 -14.63 8.18
N LEU A 52 5.38 -14.06 8.63
CA LEU A 52 6.36 -13.42 7.74
C LEU A 52 6.96 -14.43 6.75
N ALA A 53 7.33 -15.62 7.22
CA ALA A 53 7.86 -16.67 6.36
C ALA A 53 6.85 -17.12 5.28
N LEU A 54 5.59 -17.36 5.66
CA LEU A 54 4.57 -17.83 4.73
C LEU A 54 4.25 -16.77 3.67
N PHE A 55 4.06 -15.51 4.06
CA PHE A 55 3.76 -14.45 3.10
C PHE A 55 4.95 -14.05 2.23
N SER A 56 6.19 -14.22 2.72
CA SER A 56 7.38 -14.09 1.88
C SER A 56 7.39 -15.16 0.77
N ARG A 57 7.10 -16.42 1.12
CA ARG A 57 6.96 -17.49 0.11
C ARG A 57 5.80 -17.23 -0.84
N PHE A 58 4.67 -16.78 -0.30
CA PHE A 58 3.47 -16.53 -1.09
C PHE A 58 3.70 -15.45 -2.14
N THR A 59 4.25 -14.29 -1.76
CA THR A 59 4.52 -13.18 -2.70
C THR A 59 5.59 -13.55 -3.73
N ALA A 60 6.58 -14.35 -3.36
CA ALA A 60 7.55 -14.92 -4.30
C ALA A 60 6.89 -15.88 -5.30
N PHE A 61 6.02 -16.78 -4.82
CA PHE A 61 5.21 -17.65 -5.67
C PHE A 61 4.35 -16.84 -6.65
N LEU A 62 3.67 -15.79 -6.18
CA LEU A 62 2.87 -14.93 -7.05
C LEU A 62 3.71 -14.21 -8.11
N SER A 63 4.99 -13.97 -7.82
CA SER A 63 5.97 -13.38 -8.74
C SER A 63 6.67 -14.44 -9.61
N SER A 64 6.22 -15.69 -9.57
CA SER A 64 6.84 -16.84 -10.25
C SER A 64 8.31 -17.06 -9.89
N SER A 65 8.73 -16.64 -8.69
CA SER A 65 10.08 -16.86 -8.18
C SER A 65 10.14 -18.13 -7.33
N ALA A 66 11.16 -18.96 -7.56
CA ALA A 66 11.42 -20.15 -6.75
C ALA A 66 12.05 -19.83 -5.37
N THR A 67 12.51 -18.59 -5.17
CA THR A 67 13.15 -18.17 -3.92
C THR A 67 12.61 -16.81 -3.47
N ALA A 68 12.18 -16.72 -2.21
CA ALA A 68 11.74 -15.50 -1.57
C ALA A 68 12.93 -14.68 -1.08
N ASN A 69 13.00 -13.42 -1.53
CA ASN A 69 14.07 -12.48 -1.24
C ASN A 69 13.63 -11.40 -0.22
N LEU A 70 14.47 -10.38 -0.01
CA LEU A 70 14.18 -9.30 0.92
C LEU A 70 12.98 -8.44 0.53
N ASP A 71 12.72 -8.24 -0.77
CA ASP A 71 11.52 -7.53 -1.23
C ASP A 71 10.25 -8.31 -0.85
N ASN A 72 10.28 -9.64 -0.94
CA ASN A 72 9.16 -10.48 -0.52
C ASN A 72 8.93 -10.42 1.00
N LEU A 73 10.01 -10.35 1.79
CA LEU A 73 9.93 -10.14 3.23
C LEU A 73 9.37 -8.76 3.56
N GLU A 74 9.79 -7.71 2.84
CA GLU A 74 9.26 -6.36 3.00
C GLU A 74 7.75 -6.33 2.76
N MET A 75 7.27 -6.93 1.67
CA MET A 75 5.82 -7.08 1.40
C MET A 75 5.09 -7.79 2.54
N ALA A 76 5.68 -8.84 3.12
CA ALA A 76 5.09 -9.54 4.26
C ALA A 76 5.04 -8.67 5.53
N VAL A 77 6.05 -7.85 5.77
CA VAL A 77 6.08 -6.89 6.88
C VAL A 77 5.06 -5.77 6.65
N ASP A 78 4.94 -5.26 5.43
CA ASP A 78 3.96 -4.22 5.05
C ASP A 78 2.53 -4.74 5.22
N LEU A 79 2.29 -5.99 4.83
CA LEU A 79 1.02 -6.68 5.03
C LEU A 79 0.68 -6.80 6.52
N LEU A 80 1.63 -7.25 7.35
CA LEU A 80 1.44 -7.35 8.80
C LEU A 80 1.13 -5.98 9.40
N ASP A 81 1.94 -4.97 9.09
CA ASP A 81 1.75 -3.60 9.55
C ASP A 81 0.38 -3.07 9.13
N TYR A 82 -0.05 -3.35 7.90
CA TYR A 82 -1.38 -3.00 7.45
C TYR A 82 -2.46 -3.61 8.34
N PHE A 83 -2.40 -4.91 8.64
CA PHE A 83 -3.38 -5.57 9.53
C PHE A 83 -3.42 -5.01 10.94
N THR A 84 -2.31 -4.42 11.40
CA THR A 84 -2.18 -3.91 12.76
C THR A 84 -2.45 -2.40 12.86
N SER A 85 -2.35 -1.65 11.76
CA SER A 85 -2.47 -0.19 11.70
C SER A 85 -3.87 0.30 11.32
N THR A 86 -4.54 -0.35 10.37
CA THR A 86 -5.80 0.13 9.79
C THR A 86 -6.92 -0.90 9.91
N SER A 87 -8.13 -0.39 9.94
CA SER A 87 -9.36 -1.16 10.02
C SER A 87 -10.10 -1.32 8.70
N LYS A 88 -9.55 -0.77 7.62
CA LYS A 88 -10.13 -0.87 6.28
C LYS A 88 -9.04 -1.29 5.31
N TRP A 89 -9.30 -2.34 4.53
CA TRP A 89 -8.38 -2.82 3.50
C TRP A 89 -8.55 -2.05 2.19
N TRP A 90 -7.46 -1.92 1.44
CA TRP A 90 -7.40 -1.23 0.15
C TRP A 90 -8.40 -1.83 -0.88
N VAL A 91 -8.55 -3.16 -0.90
CA VAL A 91 -9.81 -3.97 -0.94
C VAL A 91 -9.48 -5.48 -0.87
N ILE A 92 -10.30 -6.30 -0.20
CA ILE A 92 -10.27 -7.77 -0.31
C ILE A 92 -11.65 -8.16 -0.84
N SER A 93 -11.79 -9.03 -1.85
CA SER A 93 -13.10 -9.48 -2.40
C SER A 93 -13.08 -11.00 -2.67
N ARG A 94 -14.14 -11.77 -2.36
CA ARG A 94 -15.31 -11.96 -3.25
C ARG A 94 -16.62 -11.93 -2.45
N LYS A 95 -17.20 -10.79 -2.09
CA LYS A 95 -17.43 -9.59 -2.91
C LYS A 95 -16.97 -8.30 -2.23
N LYS A 96 -16.46 -8.36 -0.99
CA LYS A 96 -15.64 -7.39 -0.24
C LYS A 96 -15.34 -7.86 1.22
N PRO A 97 -14.62 -8.97 1.54
CA PRO A 97 -14.38 -9.30 2.96
C PRO A 97 -13.38 -8.33 3.61
N CYS A 98 -13.92 -7.30 4.24
CA CYS A 98 -13.20 -6.35 5.09
C CYS A 98 -12.91 -6.99 6.46
N ILE A 99 -11.71 -6.73 7.00
CA ILE A 99 -11.52 -6.78 8.46
C ILE A 99 -12.33 -5.63 9.08
N ILE A 100 -12.90 -5.91 10.24
CA ILE A 100 -13.92 -5.12 10.92
C ILE A 100 -13.41 -3.71 11.26
N PRO A 101 -14.25 -2.66 11.13
CA PRO A 101 -13.85 -1.29 11.45
C PRO A 101 -13.38 -1.13 12.90
N ARG A 102 -12.28 -0.41 13.07
CA ARG A 102 -11.69 0.11 14.31
C ARG A 102 -11.60 1.64 14.20
N PRO A 103 -11.51 2.35 15.32
CA PRO A 103 -10.73 3.58 15.38
C PRO A 103 -9.26 3.28 15.01
N PRO A 104 -8.54 4.17 14.31
CA PRO A 104 -7.13 3.97 14.00
C PRO A 104 -6.32 3.69 15.29
N SER A 105 -5.53 2.61 15.32
CA SER A 105 -4.52 2.46 16.37
C SER A 105 -3.43 3.50 16.12
N ARG A 106 -2.96 4.18 17.18
CA ARG A 106 -1.87 5.15 17.05
C ARG A 106 -0.51 4.46 16.80
N ASP A 107 -0.32 3.22 17.27
CA ASP A 107 0.88 2.42 17.03
C ASP A 107 0.53 0.94 16.73
N PRO A 108 0.92 0.41 15.55
CA PRO A 108 0.85 -1.01 15.18
C PRO A 108 1.52 -1.97 16.19
N ARG A 109 2.60 -1.52 16.84
CA ARG A 109 3.38 -2.32 17.78
C ARG A 109 2.65 -2.53 19.09
N ASP A 110 2.03 -1.49 19.63
CA ASP A 110 1.22 -1.57 20.83
C ASP A 110 0.01 -2.48 20.59
N PHE A 111 -0.55 -2.42 19.39
CA PHE A 111 -1.61 -3.33 18.98
C PHE A 111 -1.13 -4.80 19.02
N LEU A 112 0.02 -5.11 18.42
CA LEU A 112 0.59 -6.45 18.43
C LEU A 112 0.89 -6.96 19.84
N LYS A 113 1.42 -6.13 20.74
CA LYS A 113 1.61 -6.52 22.15
C LYS A 113 0.27 -6.84 22.83
N SER A 114 -0.76 -6.06 22.53
CA SER A 114 -2.06 -6.19 23.18
C SER A 114 -2.82 -7.48 22.83
N ILE A 115 -2.38 -8.25 21.83
CA ILE A 115 -2.99 -9.56 21.54
C ILE A 115 -2.63 -10.61 22.59
N ALA A 116 -1.51 -10.43 23.30
CA ALA A 116 -1.10 -11.33 24.37
C ALA A 116 -2.13 -11.39 25.52
N ASP A 117 -2.90 -10.31 25.71
CA ASP A 117 -3.95 -10.22 26.73
C ASP A 117 -5.26 -10.93 26.33
N ILE A 118 -5.32 -11.50 25.12
CA ILE A 118 -6.55 -12.09 24.58
C ILE A 118 -6.58 -13.60 24.83
N GLN A 119 -7.71 -14.07 25.34
CA GLN A 119 -7.97 -15.49 25.53
C GLN A 119 -8.50 -16.13 24.25
N LEU A 120 -7.95 -17.30 23.89
CA LEU A 120 -8.49 -18.11 22.79
C LEU A 120 -9.69 -18.91 23.33
N GLY A 121 -10.90 -18.59 22.85
CA GLY A 121 -12.11 -19.33 23.20
C GLY A 121 -12.07 -20.79 22.72
N SER A 122 -12.73 -21.69 23.46
CA SER A 122 -12.78 -23.13 23.15
C SER A 122 -13.29 -23.41 21.74
N ASP A 123 -14.34 -22.70 21.32
CA ASP A 123 -15.00 -22.92 20.04
C ASP A 123 -14.08 -22.50 18.88
N ALA A 124 -13.45 -21.32 18.99
CA ALA A 124 -12.45 -20.86 18.04
C ALA A 124 -11.25 -21.81 17.95
N SER A 125 -10.77 -22.31 19.09
CA SER A 125 -9.69 -23.31 19.16
C SER A 125 -10.07 -24.62 18.44
N GLY A 126 -11.30 -25.11 18.66
CA GLY A 126 -11.84 -26.28 17.98
C GLY A 126 -11.94 -26.10 16.47
N ARG A 127 -12.36 -24.91 16.02
CA ARG A 127 -12.42 -24.56 14.58
C ARG A 127 -11.05 -24.50 13.93
N ILE A 128 -10.04 -23.93 14.60
CA ILE A 128 -8.65 -23.90 14.13
C ILE A 128 -8.14 -25.33 13.97
N THR A 129 -8.28 -26.16 15.00
CA THR A 129 -7.84 -27.56 15.01
C THR A 129 -8.48 -28.34 13.86
N THR A 130 -9.81 -28.29 13.76
CA THR A 130 -10.56 -28.95 12.67
C THR A 130 -10.11 -28.48 11.28
N SER A 131 -9.82 -27.18 11.12
CA SER A 131 -9.38 -26.62 9.84
C SER A 131 -7.95 -27.04 9.49
N THR A 132 -7.06 -27.16 10.49
CA THR A 132 -5.71 -27.69 10.29
C THR A 132 -5.71 -29.18 9.94
N GLU A 133 -6.62 -29.97 10.52
CA GLU A 133 -6.81 -31.39 10.18
C GLU A 133 -7.29 -31.55 8.74
N LYS A 134 -8.29 -30.77 8.33
CA LYS A 134 -8.79 -30.74 6.94
C LYS A 134 -7.71 -30.33 5.94
N LEU A 135 -6.88 -29.34 6.29
CA LEU A 135 -5.74 -28.97 5.47
C LEU A 135 -4.73 -30.12 5.36
N SER A 136 -4.38 -30.76 6.47
CA SER A 136 -3.45 -31.90 6.50
C SER A 136 -3.96 -33.05 5.62
N GLN A 137 -5.25 -33.39 5.72
CA GLN A 137 -5.90 -34.38 4.88
C GLN A 137 -5.82 -34.00 3.40
N PHE A 138 -6.21 -32.78 3.04
CA PHE A 138 -6.14 -32.29 1.66
C PHE A 138 -4.71 -32.41 1.09
N LEU A 139 -3.71 -31.94 1.83
CA LEU A 139 -2.30 -32.00 1.42
C LEU A 139 -1.83 -33.46 1.23
N SER A 140 -2.28 -34.37 2.10
CA SER A 140 -2.00 -35.81 1.98
C SER A 140 -2.61 -36.43 0.73
N GLU A 141 -3.91 -36.20 0.52
CA GLU A 141 -4.67 -36.79 -0.59
C GLU A 141 -4.14 -36.33 -1.95
N HIS A 142 -3.63 -35.10 -2.03
CA HIS A 142 -3.10 -34.50 -3.27
C HIS A 142 -1.58 -34.65 -3.43
N GLY A 143 -0.91 -35.38 -2.52
CA GLY A 143 0.53 -35.61 -2.56
C GLY A 143 1.36 -34.33 -2.46
N ILE A 144 0.92 -33.34 -1.67
CA ILE A 144 1.61 -32.08 -1.47
C ILE A 144 2.54 -32.20 -0.26
N ALA A 145 3.86 -32.19 -0.54
CA ALA A 145 4.96 -32.27 0.42
C ALA A 145 5.07 -33.58 1.22
N ASP A 146 6.22 -33.77 1.87
CA ASP A 146 6.42 -34.86 2.82
C ASP A 146 5.72 -34.58 4.16
N GLY A 147 5.66 -35.60 5.04
CA GLY A 147 4.96 -35.49 6.32
C GLY A 147 5.45 -34.34 7.21
N ARG A 148 6.77 -34.09 7.23
CA ARG A 148 7.38 -33.04 8.05
C ARG A 148 7.05 -31.64 7.52
N THR A 149 7.17 -31.44 6.21
CA THR A 149 6.88 -30.15 5.56
C THR A 149 5.39 -29.84 5.61
N ARG A 150 4.55 -30.86 5.42
CA ARG A 150 3.10 -30.76 5.60
C ARG A 150 2.73 -30.32 7.01
N GLN A 151 3.31 -30.94 8.04
CA GLN A 151 3.06 -30.54 9.43
C GLN A 151 3.46 -29.08 9.68
N ALA A 152 4.64 -28.66 9.24
CA ALA A 152 5.10 -27.27 9.40
C ALA A 152 4.19 -26.26 8.66
N LEU A 153 3.64 -26.63 7.50
CA LEU A 153 2.68 -25.81 6.78
C LEU A 153 1.35 -25.70 7.56
N CYS A 154 0.82 -26.82 8.08
CA CYS A 154 -0.38 -26.82 8.91
C CYS A 154 -0.22 -25.97 10.18
N GLU A 155 0.93 -26.06 10.85
CA GLU A 155 1.26 -25.21 12.01
C GLU A 155 1.30 -23.73 11.62
N SER A 156 1.85 -23.40 10.44
CA SER A 156 1.87 -22.02 9.94
C SER A 156 0.48 -21.48 9.66
N PHE A 157 -0.39 -22.28 9.03
CA PHE A 157 -1.79 -21.92 8.79
C PHE A 157 -2.55 -21.73 10.10
N GLY A 158 -2.39 -22.65 11.05
CA GLY A 158 -2.97 -22.56 12.38
C GLY A 158 -2.57 -21.26 13.08
N SER A 159 -1.27 -20.95 13.13
CA SER A 159 -0.74 -19.70 13.70
C SER A 159 -1.32 -18.46 13.05
N ILE A 160 -1.43 -18.42 11.72
CA ILE A 160 -1.96 -17.25 11.00
C ILE A 160 -3.46 -17.08 11.26
N TRP A 161 -4.24 -18.16 11.25
CA TRP A 161 -5.65 -18.09 11.63
C TRP A 161 -5.82 -17.60 13.06
N THR A 162 -5.03 -18.10 14.01
CA THR A 162 -5.05 -17.61 15.40
C THR A 162 -4.71 -16.12 15.48
N LEU A 163 -3.66 -15.66 14.79
CA LEU A 163 -3.28 -14.24 14.73
C LEU A 163 -4.39 -13.36 14.18
N LEU A 164 -4.91 -13.70 13.00
CA LEU A 164 -5.96 -12.91 12.36
C LEU A 164 -7.24 -12.89 13.21
N SER A 165 -7.60 -14.01 13.85
CA SER A 165 -8.72 -14.06 14.80
C SER A 165 -8.48 -13.15 16.01
N GLY A 166 -7.28 -13.17 16.59
CA GLY A 166 -6.87 -12.26 17.66
C GLY A 166 -6.93 -10.81 17.22
N PHE A 167 -6.50 -10.51 15.98
CA PHE A 167 -6.58 -9.18 15.41
C PHE A 167 -8.03 -8.72 15.32
N VAL A 168 -8.93 -9.54 14.78
CA VAL A 168 -10.37 -9.23 14.67
C VAL A 168 -10.99 -9.02 16.06
N CYS A 169 -10.72 -9.92 17.00
CA CYS A 169 -11.20 -9.80 18.39
C CYS A 169 -10.77 -8.48 19.05
N ARG A 170 -9.46 -8.19 19.00
CA ARG A 170 -8.90 -6.96 19.59
C ARG A 170 -9.40 -5.69 18.91
N SER A 171 -9.62 -5.76 17.60
CA SER A 171 -10.21 -4.67 16.80
C SER A 171 -11.51 -4.17 17.39
N GLN A 172 -12.30 -5.08 17.95
CA GLN A 172 -13.61 -4.80 18.53
C GLN A 172 -13.54 -4.48 20.03
N GLY A 173 -12.34 -4.35 20.60
CA GLY A 173 -12.15 -4.13 22.03
C GLY A 173 -12.49 -5.35 22.89
N ARG A 174 -12.58 -6.55 22.30
CA ARG A 174 -12.88 -7.78 23.05
C ARG A 174 -11.59 -8.43 23.57
N GLY A 175 -11.73 -9.14 24.68
CA GLY A 175 -10.63 -9.88 25.35
C GLY A 175 -10.66 -11.41 25.13
N ALA A 176 -11.64 -11.91 24.37
CA ALA A 176 -11.76 -13.34 24.06
C ALA A 176 -12.19 -13.57 22.61
N ILE A 177 -11.49 -14.47 21.93
CA ILE A 177 -11.72 -14.85 20.53
C ILE A 177 -12.96 -15.75 20.46
N SER A 178 -13.94 -15.36 19.66
CA SER A 178 -15.14 -16.14 19.37
C SER A 178 -15.01 -16.93 18.06
N GLU A 179 -15.93 -17.85 17.80
CA GLU A 179 -16.01 -18.53 16.50
C GLU A 179 -16.16 -17.54 15.33
N ALA A 180 -16.92 -16.46 15.50
CA ALA A 180 -17.09 -15.44 14.48
C ALA A 180 -15.77 -14.71 14.14
N ASP A 181 -14.88 -14.52 15.12
CA ASP A 181 -13.55 -13.97 14.87
C ASP A 181 -12.70 -14.92 14.04
N PHE A 182 -12.80 -16.22 14.32
CA PHE A 182 -12.15 -17.25 13.51
C PHE A 182 -12.67 -17.24 12.08
N GLU A 183 -13.98 -17.24 11.85
CA GLU A 183 -14.53 -17.22 10.49
C GLU A 183 -14.09 -15.98 9.70
N ALA A 184 -14.02 -14.81 10.35
CA ALA A 184 -13.51 -13.59 9.74
C ALA A 184 -12.01 -13.68 9.40
N GLY A 185 -11.19 -14.17 10.32
CA GLY A 185 -9.75 -14.37 10.10
C GLY A 185 -9.46 -15.44 9.03
N TYR A 186 -10.22 -16.53 9.05
CA TYR A 186 -10.17 -17.61 8.07
C TYR A 186 -10.52 -17.12 6.67
N ASP A 187 -11.62 -16.38 6.52
CA ASP A 187 -12.02 -15.83 5.22
C ASP A 187 -11.02 -14.79 4.70
N THR A 188 -10.51 -13.92 5.58
CA THR A 188 -9.46 -12.96 5.20
C THR A 188 -8.23 -13.68 4.65
N PHE A 189 -7.75 -14.72 5.34
CA PHE A 189 -6.59 -15.49 4.86
C PHE A 189 -6.86 -16.22 3.54
N ARG A 190 -8.04 -16.85 3.44
CA ARG A 190 -8.50 -17.49 2.21
C ARG A 190 -8.50 -16.50 1.05
N VAL A 191 -9.00 -15.29 1.27
CA VAL A 191 -9.11 -14.32 0.18
C VAL A 191 -7.73 -13.84 -0.26
N MET A 192 -6.82 -13.58 0.68
CA MET A 192 -5.42 -13.26 0.36
C MET A 192 -4.75 -14.33 -0.50
N LEU A 193 -4.91 -15.60 -0.15
CA LEU A 193 -4.26 -16.69 -0.87
C LEU A 193 -4.82 -16.89 -2.29
N PHE A 194 -6.15 -16.84 -2.44
CA PHE A 194 -6.78 -17.32 -3.68
C PHE A 194 -7.25 -16.22 -4.63
N TYR A 195 -7.40 -14.97 -4.17
CA TYR A 195 -8.05 -13.91 -4.95
C TYR A 195 -7.24 -12.62 -5.03
N VAL A 196 -6.31 -12.38 -4.10
CA VAL A 196 -5.52 -11.13 -4.09
C VAL A 196 -4.33 -11.25 -5.07
N PRO A 197 -4.21 -10.35 -6.06
CA PRO A 197 -3.10 -10.35 -7.01
C PRO A 197 -1.81 -9.77 -6.40
N ILE A 198 -0.66 -9.95 -7.04
CA ILE A 198 0.63 -9.51 -6.48
C ILE A 198 0.71 -7.98 -6.36
N GLU A 199 0.05 -7.28 -7.27
CA GLU A 199 -0.02 -5.82 -7.35
C GLU A 199 -0.57 -5.19 -6.06
N ASP A 200 -1.39 -5.92 -5.32
CA ASP A 200 -1.95 -5.45 -4.04
C ASP A 200 -0.87 -5.38 -2.97
N PHE A 201 -0.02 -6.41 -2.89
CA PHE A 201 1.12 -6.45 -1.99
C PHE A 201 2.16 -5.39 -2.39
N MET A 202 2.45 -5.27 -3.68
CA MET A 202 3.36 -4.25 -4.20
C MET A 202 2.87 -2.82 -3.93
N ALA A 203 1.56 -2.58 -4.04
CA ALA A 203 0.98 -1.27 -3.75
C ALA A 203 1.10 -0.90 -2.26
N LEU A 204 0.97 -1.86 -1.34
CA LEU A 204 1.19 -1.60 0.09
C LEU A 204 2.64 -1.17 0.35
N THR A 205 3.59 -1.89 -0.23
CA THR A 205 5.01 -1.54 -0.16
C THR A 205 5.29 -0.18 -0.80
N ALA A 206 4.70 0.11 -1.96
CA ALA A 206 4.84 1.40 -2.62
C ALA A 206 4.35 2.56 -1.73
N ILE A 207 3.22 2.42 -1.03
CA ILE A 207 2.74 3.46 -0.10
C ILE A 207 3.76 3.71 1.02
N ARG A 208 4.33 2.64 1.61
CA ARG A 208 5.36 2.79 2.64
C ARG A 208 6.60 3.46 2.08
N ARG A 209 7.15 2.96 0.97
CA ARG A 209 8.36 3.50 0.35
C ARG A 209 8.20 4.96 -0.08
N VAL A 210 7.04 5.35 -0.61
CA VAL A 210 6.72 6.76 -0.88
C VAL A 210 6.70 7.57 0.41
N GLY A 211 5.92 7.16 1.42
CA GLY A 211 5.75 7.93 2.65
C GLY A 211 7.01 8.03 3.52
N THR A 212 7.96 7.11 3.35
CA THR A 212 9.23 7.07 4.08
C THR A 212 10.43 7.49 3.22
N ASN A 213 10.18 8.02 2.02
CA ASN A 213 11.25 8.41 1.11
C ASN A 213 12.01 9.64 1.66
N ASP A 214 13.33 9.51 1.77
CA ASP A 214 14.24 10.50 2.34
C ASP A 214 14.35 11.80 1.50
N LYS A 215 13.93 11.76 0.23
CA LYS A 215 13.83 12.95 -0.61
C LYS A 215 12.66 13.84 -0.21
N LEU A 216 11.58 13.32 0.39
CA LEU A 216 10.38 14.12 0.68
C LEU A 216 10.64 15.37 1.55
N PRO A 217 11.40 15.29 2.67
CA PRO A 217 11.81 16.47 3.41
C PRO A 217 12.62 17.48 2.60
N ARG A 218 13.47 17.01 1.68
CA ARG A 218 14.29 17.87 0.81
C ARG A 218 13.43 18.58 -0.22
N ILE A 219 12.52 17.86 -0.87
CA ILE A 219 11.56 18.38 -1.87
C ILE A 219 10.67 19.46 -1.23
N ALA A 220 10.15 19.18 -0.04
CA ALA A 220 9.26 20.09 0.68
C ALA A 220 9.92 21.45 1.00
N ARG A 221 11.23 21.42 1.30
CA ARG A 221 12.04 22.60 1.65
C ARG A 221 12.44 23.47 0.46
N ILE A 222 12.25 23.00 -0.78
CA ILE A 222 12.55 23.80 -1.96
C ILE A 222 11.64 25.02 -2.01
N ALA A 223 12.24 26.21 -1.87
CA ALA A 223 11.55 27.47 -1.98
C ALA A 223 11.18 27.73 -3.45
N VAL A 224 9.94 28.13 -3.71
CA VAL A 224 9.48 28.47 -5.06
C VAL A 224 9.26 29.98 -5.12
N ALA A 225 9.96 30.67 -6.03
CA ALA A 225 9.82 32.10 -6.19
C ALA A 225 8.38 32.49 -6.54
N ALA A 226 7.89 33.62 -6.02
CA ALA A 226 6.53 34.08 -6.28
C ALA A 226 6.27 34.35 -7.79
N GLY A 227 7.30 34.73 -8.54
CA GLY A 227 7.22 34.88 -10.01
C GLY A 227 6.95 33.55 -10.71
N PHE A 228 7.69 32.50 -10.31
CA PHE A 228 7.49 31.15 -10.82
C PHE A 228 6.05 30.66 -10.55
N GLU A 229 5.56 30.85 -9.32
CA GLU A 229 4.17 30.48 -8.96
C GLU A 229 3.15 31.23 -9.82
N ARG A 230 3.33 32.53 -10.06
CA ARG A 230 2.44 33.32 -10.93
C ARG A 230 2.44 32.82 -12.37
N LYS A 231 3.60 32.45 -12.92
CA LYS A 231 3.71 31.86 -14.26
C LYS A 231 3.02 30.50 -14.32
N LEU A 232 3.23 29.65 -13.32
CA LEU A 232 2.55 28.35 -13.25
C LEU A 232 1.02 28.51 -13.16
N ASP A 233 0.53 29.42 -12.33
CA ASP A 233 -0.92 29.68 -12.16
C ASP A 233 -1.56 30.36 -13.38
N SER A 234 -0.77 30.94 -14.28
CA SER A 234 -1.22 31.51 -15.57
C SER A 234 -0.93 30.62 -16.78
N SER A 235 -0.33 29.45 -16.56
CA SER A 235 0.03 28.49 -17.60
C SER A 235 -1.17 27.89 -18.34
N VAL A 236 -0.90 27.21 -19.46
CA VAL A 236 -1.89 26.41 -20.20
C VAL A 236 -2.53 25.37 -19.29
N ALA A 237 -1.75 24.66 -18.47
CA ALA A 237 -2.26 23.68 -17.51
C ALA A 237 -3.26 24.32 -16.53
N ALA A 238 -2.93 25.49 -15.96
CA ALA A 238 -3.82 26.21 -15.05
C ALA A 238 -5.09 26.73 -15.74
N ARG A 239 -4.99 27.13 -17.02
CA ARG A 239 -6.15 27.53 -17.83
C ARG A 239 -7.08 26.34 -18.07
N LEU A 240 -6.54 25.19 -18.45
CA LEU A 240 -7.30 23.97 -18.69
C LEU A 240 -7.96 23.43 -17.41
N GLU A 241 -7.26 23.52 -16.27
CA GLU A 241 -7.82 23.27 -14.92
C GLU A 241 -9.02 24.16 -14.61
N ARG A 242 -8.94 25.45 -14.93
CA ARG A 242 -10.05 26.38 -14.73
C ARG A 242 -11.24 26.11 -15.66
N LEU A 243 -10.97 25.78 -16.93
CA LEU A 243 -12.01 25.50 -17.93
C LEU A 243 -12.78 24.21 -17.66
N HIS A 244 -12.11 23.17 -17.14
CA HIS A 244 -12.71 21.85 -16.93
C HIS A 244 -12.84 21.46 -15.46
N GLY A 245 -12.57 22.38 -14.54
CA GLY A 245 -12.52 22.14 -13.10
C GLY A 245 -13.82 21.63 -12.48
N GLU A 246 -14.97 21.86 -13.12
CA GLU A 246 -16.25 21.27 -12.70
C GLU A 246 -16.20 19.73 -12.70
N ASN A 247 -15.47 19.12 -13.64
CA ASN A 247 -15.27 17.66 -13.66
C ASN A 247 -14.43 17.16 -12.48
N LEU A 248 -13.63 18.04 -11.88
CA LEU A 248 -12.80 17.77 -10.71
C LEU A 248 -13.50 18.13 -9.39
N ALA A 249 -14.67 18.78 -9.41
CA ALA A 249 -15.32 19.31 -8.21
C ALA A 249 -15.66 18.22 -7.18
N LYS A 250 -16.10 17.04 -7.63
CA LYS A 250 -16.36 15.88 -6.74
C LYS A 250 -15.07 15.32 -6.15
N VAL A 251 -14.03 15.22 -6.98
CA VAL A 251 -12.68 14.76 -6.61
C VAL A 251 -12.08 15.69 -5.55
N ALA A 252 -12.32 17.00 -5.69
CA ALA A 252 -11.78 18.05 -4.84
C ALA A 252 -12.29 18.00 -3.39
N VAL A 253 -13.58 17.72 -3.21
CA VAL A 253 -14.17 17.56 -1.88
C VAL A 253 -13.55 16.38 -1.14
N LEU A 254 -13.21 15.32 -1.88
CA LEU A 254 -12.76 14.04 -1.34
C LEU A 254 -11.24 13.96 -1.08
N THR A 255 -10.48 14.92 -1.61
CA THR A 255 -9.00 14.94 -1.56
C THR A 255 -8.45 16.19 -0.86
N SER A 256 -9.24 16.83 -0.01
CA SER A 256 -8.89 18.09 0.68
C SER A 256 -8.44 19.19 -0.30
N GLY A 257 -9.03 19.23 -1.49
CA GLY A 257 -8.72 20.21 -2.54
C GLY A 257 -7.49 19.89 -3.41
N ALA A 258 -6.72 18.83 -3.12
CA ALA A 258 -5.55 18.43 -3.89
C ALA A 258 -5.85 18.27 -5.39
N SER A 259 -6.97 17.63 -5.70
CA SER A 259 -7.38 17.37 -7.08
C SER A 259 -8.02 18.55 -7.82
N ARG A 260 -8.16 19.74 -7.20
CA ARG A 260 -8.56 20.94 -7.96
C ARG A 260 -7.49 21.41 -8.94
N ALA A 261 -6.25 20.96 -8.73
CA ALA A 261 -5.05 21.44 -9.40
C ALA A 261 -4.12 20.26 -9.72
N VAL A 262 -4.64 19.21 -10.37
CA VAL A 262 -3.88 17.96 -10.64
C VAL A 262 -2.63 18.22 -11.48
N LEU A 263 -2.75 18.92 -12.61
CA LEU A 263 -1.67 19.19 -13.53
C LEU A 263 -0.66 20.16 -12.91
N THR A 264 -1.13 21.29 -12.36
CA THR A 264 -0.25 22.32 -11.80
C THR A 264 0.45 21.85 -10.54
N ASN A 265 -0.21 21.09 -9.64
CA ASN A 265 0.48 20.48 -8.49
C ASN A 265 1.48 19.41 -8.90
N SER A 266 1.19 18.63 -9.94
CA SER A 266 2.12 17.61 -10.43
C SER A 266 3.37 18.25 -11.01
N LEU A 267 3.23 19.25 -11.89
CA LEU A 267 4.36 20.01 -12.43
C LEU A 267 5.18 20.66 -11.32
N ARG A 268 4.50 21.28 -10.33
CA ARG A 268 5.16 21.90 -9.18
C ARG A 268 5.97 20.89 -8.37
N PHE A 269 5.40 19.72 -8.08
CA PHE A 269 6.09 18.67 -7.32
C PHE A 269 7.32 18.15 -8.07
N ILE A 270 7.17 17.86 -9.36
CA ILE A 270 8.28 17.34 -10.19
C ILE A 270 9.39 18.39 -10.34
N ALA A 271 9.05 19.67 -10.50
CA ALA A 271 10.06 20.74 -10.50
C ALA A 271 10.82 20.82 -9.17
N GLN A 272 10.12 20.71 -8.03
CA GLN A 272 10.77 20.64 -6.71
C GLN A 272 11.62 19.37 -6.54
N LEU A 273 11.18 18.23 -7.08
CA LEU A 273 11.96 16.99 -7.09
C LEU A 273 13.27 17.15 -7.87
N ALA A 274 13.19 17.60 -9.13
CA ALA A 274 14.35 17.82 -9.98
C ALA A 274 15.33 18.84 -9.36
N THR A 275 14.81 19.88 -8.72
CA THR A 275 15.61 20.90 -8.02
C THR A 275 16.29 20.32 -6.78
N ALA A 276 15.57 19.54 -5.97
CA ALA A 276 16.12 18.87 -4.81
C ALA A 276 17.22 17.86 -5.17
N GLU A 277 17.11 17.21 -6.33
CA GLU A 277 18.13 16.29 -6.86
C GLU A 277 19.38 17.02 -7.34
N LYS A 278 19.24 18.21 -7.92
CA LYS A 278 20.36 19.11 -8.23
C LYS A 278 21.02 19.71 -6.97
N GLY A 279 20.42 19.56 -5.79
CA GLY A 279 20.91 20.13 -4.53
C GLY A 279 20.74 21.64 -4.43
N VAL A 280 19.89 22.23 -5.26
CA VAL A 280 19.58 23.66 -5.26
C VAL A 280 18.45 23.93 -4.25
N PRO A 281 18.50 25.00 -3.44
CA PRO A 281 17.52 25.24 -2.38
C PRO A 281 16.24 25.96 -2.85
N SER A 282 16.26 26.58 -4.04
CA SER A 282 15.14 27.37 -4.57
C SER A 282 14.94 27.16 -6.07
N ILE A 283 13.74 27.48 -6.54
CA ILE A 283 13.38 27.60 -7.96
C ILE A 283 13.11 29.07 -8.24
N GLU A 284 13.87 29.64 -9.16
CA GLU A 284 13.77 31.06 -9.50
C GLU A 284 12.79 31.32 -10.66
N ASP A 285 12.28 32.55 -10.74
CA ASP A 285 11.32 32.93 -11.80
C ASP A 285 11.92 32.82 -13.22
N THR A 286 13.22 33.05 -13.35
CA THR A 286 13.95 32.97 -14.62
C THR A 286 14.07 31.54 -15.15
N GLU A 287 13.89 30.54 -14.28
CA GLU A 287 14.04 29.12 -14.62
C GLU A 287 12.74 28.47 -15.07
N TYR A 288 11.63 29.21 -15.09
CA TYR A 288 10.28 28.69 -15.32
C TYR A 288 10.18 27.77 -16.53
N GLU A 289 10.51 28.25 -17.74
CA GLU A 289 10.37 27.46 -18.96
C GLU A 289 11.19 26.17 -18.88
N THR A 290 12.47 26.28 -18.49
CA THR A 290 13.38 25.13 -18.41
C THR A 290 12.92 24.08 -17.39
N MET A 291 12.38 24.50 -16.25
CA MET A 291 11.90 23.59 -15.21
C MET A 291 10.59 22.91 -15.60
N ILE A 292 9.70 23.62 -16.29
CA ILE A 292 8.44 23.04 -16.78
C ILE A 292 8.69 22.04 -17.90
N GLU A 293 9.56 22.36 -18.87
CA GLU A 293 9.98 21.41 -19.91
C GLU A 293 10.58 20.15 -19.30
N GLN A 294 11.53 20.30 -18.36
CA GLN A 294 12.13 19.17 -17.65
C GLN A 294 11.07 18.36 -16.87
N ALA A 295 10.11 19.02 -16.23
CA ALA A 295 9.05 18.34 -15.48
C ALA A 295 8.13 17.53 -16.41
N ILE A 296 7.79 18.07 -17.58
CA ILE A 296 7.00 17.34 -18.59
C ILE A 296 7.79 16.14 -19.12
N GLU A 297 9.10 16.29 -19.37
CA GLU A 297 9.94 15.19 -19.84
C GLU A 297 10.00 14.04 -18.81
N ILE A 298 10.15 14.37 -17.52
CA ILE A 298 10.14 13.37 -16.43
C ILE A 298 8.79 12.65 -16.37
N LEU A 299 7.68 13.39 -16.48
CA LEU A 299 6.34 12.80 -16.50
C LEU A 299 6.11 11.92 -17.74
N GLN A 300 6.66 12.31 -18.89
CA GLN A 300 6.61 11.51 -20.11
C GLN A 300 7.38 10.20 -19.97
N LYS A 301 8.57 10.23 -19.36
CA LYS A 301 9.33 9.01 -19.02
C LYS A 301 8.56 8.09 -18.06
N ALA A 302 7.74 8.67 -17.19
CA ALA A 302 6.83 7.94 -16.30
C ALA A 302 5.52 7.48 -16.97
N GLY A 303 5.37 7.69 -18.29
CA GLY A 303 4.21 7.22 -19.06
C GLY A 303 3.03 8.20 -19.13
N VAL A 304 3.19 9.46 -18.73
CA VAL A 304 2.15 10.50 -18.86
C VAL A 304 2.31 11.20 -20.21
N ASP A 305 1.27 11.18 -21.05
CA ASP A 305 1.32 11.86 -22.35
C ASP A 305 1.51 13.38 -22.19
N SER A 306 2.55 13.92 -22.85
CA SER A 306 2.84 15.36 -22.91
C SER A 306 1.68 16.19 -23.48
N SER A 307 0.80 15.59 -24.30
CA SER A 307 -0.38 16.25 -24.84
C SER A 307 -1.35 16.74 -23.73
N LEU A 308 -1.30 16.14 -22.53
CA LEU A 308 -2.07 16.56 -21.35
C LEU A 308 -1.68 17.94 -20.80
N PHE A 309 -0.62 18.57 -21.30
CA PHE A 309 -0.21 19.91 -20.91
C PHE A 309 -0.48 20.98 -21.99
N GLN A 310 -0.96 20.55 -23.17
CA GLN A 310 -1.06 21.41 -24.35
C GLN A 310 -2.42 21.29 -25.08
N ASP A 311 -3.01 20.08 -25.13
CA ASP A 311 -4.27 19.80 -25.84
C ASP A 311 -5.48 19.80 -24.89
N GLU A 312 -6.41 20.72 -25.15
CA GLU A 312 -7.67 20.84 -24.42
C GLU A 312 -8.49 19.55 -24.48
N ASN A 313 -8.52 18.86 -25.62
CA ASN A 313 -9.29 17.62 -25.75
C ASN A 313 -8.72 16.49 -24.90
N ALA A 314 -7.40 16.40 -24.82
CA ALA A 314 -6.70 15.43 -23.98
C ALA A 314 -6.99 15.69 -22.50
N VAL A 315 -6.94 16.96 -22.05
CA VAL A 315 -7.25 17.32 -20.67
C VAL A 315 -8.74 17.14 -20.33
N ALA A 316 -9.64 17.51 -21.23
CA ALA A 316 -11.06 17.29 -21.04
C ALA A 316 -11.38 15.79 -20.87
N LYS A 317 -10.74 14.92 -21.66
CA LYS A 317 -10.84 13.46 -21.51
C LYS A 317 -10.27 13.02 -20.17
N LEU A 318 -9.05 13.44 -19.82
CA LEU A 318 -8.42 13.12 -18.53
C LEU A 318 -9.36 13.46 -17.35
N PHE A 319 -9.89 14.67 -17.29
CA PHE A 319 -10.70 15.11 -16.16
C PHE A 319 -12.08 14.44 -16.11
N LYS A 320 -12.68 14.13 -17.25
CA LYS A 320 -13.89 13.28 -17.30
C LYS A 320 -13.59 11.89 -16.74
N SER A 321 -12.41 11.36 -17.03
CA SER A 321 -11.97 10.04 -16.63
C SER A 321 -11.54 9.97 -15.13
N LEU A 322 -11.11 11.10 -14.57
CA LEU A 322 -10.81 11.30 -13.14
C LEU A 322 -12.03 11.31 -12.22
N ARG A 323 -13.24 11.06 -12.75
CA ARG A 323 -14.43 10.87 -11.91
C ARG A 323 -14.16 9.76 -10.88
N ILE A 324 -14.31 10.10 -9.61
CA ILE A 324 -14.10 9.21 -8.47
C ILE A 324 -15.44 8.64 -8.01
N SER A 325 -15.52 7.32 -7.81
CA SER A 325 -16.63 6.68 -7.09
C SER A 325 -16.45 6.83 -5.57
N ASP A 326 -17.52 6.71 -4.78
CA ASP A 326 -17.44 6.83 -3.31
C ASP A 326 -16.43 5.85 -2.69
N GLU A 327 -16.33 4.65 -3.24
CA GLU A 327 -15.34 3.65 -2.84
C GLU A 327 -13.90 4.12 -3.14
N MET A 328 -13.67 4.71 -4.30
CA MET A 328 -12.36 5.24 -4.66
C MET A 328 -11.98 6.45 -3.79
N ALA A 329 -12.96 7.26 -3.41
CA ALA A 329 -12.77 8.39 -2.51
C ALA A 329 -12.24 7.96 -1.14
N GLU A 330 -12.86 6.93 -0.57
CA GLU A 330 -12.43 6.33 0.69
C GLU A 330 -10.98 5.84 0.61
N ARG A 331 -10.60 5.20 -0.49
CA ARG A 331 -9.22 4.73 -0.71
C ARG A 331 -8.22 5.87 -0.79
N ILE A 332 -8.53 6.94 -1.51
CA ILE A 332 -7.63 8.10 -1.59
C ILE A 332 -7.49 8.74 -0.20
N SER A 333 -8.56 8.81 0.59
CA SER A 333 -8.47 9.26 1.98
C SER A 333 -7.57 8.34 2.82
N LEU A 334 -7.63 7.02 2.62
CA LEU A 334 -6.74 6.07 3.29
C LEU A 334 -5.28 6.23 2.87
N VAL A 335 -4.96 6.42 1.57
CA VAL A 335 -3.59 6.76 1.13
C VAL A 335 -3.12 8.02 1.82
N THR A 336 -3.94 9.07 1.75
CA THR A 336 -3.60 10.40 2.24
C THR A 336 -3.21 10.33 3.70
N ARG A 337 -4.06 9.73 4.55
CA ARG A 337 -3.79 9.56 5.98
C ARG A 337 -2.53 8.72 6.25
N ARG A 338 -2.31 7.68 5.45
CA ARG A 338 -1.13 6.82 5.61
C ARG A 338 0.16 7.53 5.21
N LEU A 339 0.14 8.28 4.11
CA LEU A 339 1.26 9.13 3.72
C LEU A 339 1.53 10.20 4.78
N GLU A 340 0.50 10.86 5.30
CA GLU A 340 0.66 11.85 6.38
C GLU A 340 1.35 11.24 7.60
N GLY A 341 0.87 10.09 8.09
CA GLY A 341 1.47 9.40 9.23
C GLY A 341 2.93 9.01 8.98
N LEU A 342 3.21 8.35 7.85
CA LEU A 342 4.56 7.90 7.51
C LEU A 342 5.54 9.07 7.32
N ILE A 343 5.10 10.18 6.72
CA ILE A 343 5.94 11.36 6.50
C ILE A 343 6.24 12.04 7.83
N ILE A 344 5.26 12.16 8.73
CA ILE A 344 5.47 12.71 10.09
C ILE A 344 6.49 11.86 10.84
N ASP A 345 6.31 10.54 10.84
CA ASP A 345 7.20 9.61 11.53
C ASP A 345 8.63 9.71 10.99
N THR A 346 8.77 9.81 9.67
CA THR A 346 10.09 9.91 8.99
C THR A 346 10.75 11.27 9.19
N ALA A 347 9.97 12.36 9.18
CA ALA A 347 10.48 13.71 9.42
C ALA A 347 10.82 13.97 10.91
N GLY A 348 10.34 13.12 11.82
CA GLY A 348 10.59 13.22 13.26
C GLY A 348 9.87 14.38 13.95
N SER A 349 8.90 15.02 13.30
CA SER A 349 8.15 16.13 13.86
C SER A 349 6.74 16.26 13.26
N HIS A 350 5.73 16.35 14.12
CA HIS A 350 4.35 16.66 13.73
C HIS A 350 4.23 18.02 13.05
N ASP A 351 5.09 18.98 13.41
CA ASP A 351 5.07 20.34 12.84
C ASP A 351 5.56 20.36 11.39
N PHE A 352 6.21 19.30 10.92
CA PHE A 352 6.70 19.22 9.53
C PHE A 352 5.55 19.40 8.54
N LEU A 353 4.42 18.71 8.71
CA LEU A 353 3.27 18.86 7.83
C LEU A 353 2.47 20.15 8.11
N LEU A 354 2.62 20.78 9.28
CA LEU A 354 2.08 22.13 9.49
C LEU A 354 2.86 23.16 8.65
N GLN A 355 4.19 23.04 8.61
CA GLN A 355 5.07 23.89 7.81
C GLN A 355 4.93 23.61 6.31
N TYR A 356 4.78 22.35 5.91
CA TYR A 356 4.72 21.89 4.52
C TYR A 356 3.39 21.24 4.16
N SER A 357 2.28 21.87 4.56
CA SER A 357 0.91 21.36 4.40
C SER A 357 0.50 21.01 2.96
N ARG A 358 1.21 21.56 1.96
CA ARG A 358 0.96 21.30 0.54
C ARG A 358 1.66 20.04 -0.01
N LEU A 359 2.58 19.42 0.74
CA LEU A 359 3.35 18.27 0.27
C LEU A 359 2.46 17.08 -0.07
N VAL A 360 1.63 16.63 0.89
CA VAL A 360 0.74 15.48 0.69
C VAL A 360 -0.30 15.74 -0.41
N PRO A 361 -0.98 16.92 -0.46
CA PRO A 361 -1.83 17.26 -1.60
C PRO A 361 -1.13 17.18 -2.96
N ARG A 362 0.13 17.61 -3.05
CA ARG A 362 0.92 17.52 -4.29
C ARG A 362 1.23 16.07 -4.66
N LEU A 363 1.60 15.23 -3.69
CA LEU A 363 1.80 13.79 -3.89
C LEU A 363 0.52 13.09 -4.37
N VAL A 364 -0.62 13.40 -3.75
CA VAL A 364 -1.92 12.85 -4.16
C VAL A 364 -2.31 13.31 -5.57
N SER A 365 -2.02 14.56 -5.92
CA SER A 365 -2.25 15.08 -7.28
C SER A 365 -1.43 14.33 -8.32
N LEU A 366 -0.13 14.15 -8.05
CA LEU A 366 0.76 13.39 -8.92
C LEU A 366 0.34 11.92 -9.01
N LEU A 367 -0.07 11.30 -7.91
CA LEU A 367 -0.63 9.95 -7.91
C LEU A 367 -1.85 9.84 -8.83
N LEU A 368 -2.80 10.77 -8.75
CA LEU A 368 -3.99 10.77 -9.62
C LEU A 368 -3.61 10.95 -11.10
N LEU A 369 -2.63 11.81 -11.39
CA LEU A 369 -2.11 12.00 -12.74
C LEU A 369 -1.47 10.71 -13.26
N LEU A 370 -0.60 10.07 -12.48
CA LEU A 370 0.06 8.82 -12.87
C LEU A 370 -0.93 7.66 -13.02
N ALA A 371 -1.89 7.53 -12.10
CA ALA A 371 -2.95 6.52 -12.20
C ALA A 371 -3.78 6.69 -13.49
N SER A 372 -3.99 7.93 -13.93
CA SER A 372 -4.76 8.22 -15.13
C SER A 372 -3.93 8.18 -16.41
N GLY A 373 -2.65 8.53 -16.35
CA GLY A 373 -1.74 8.56 -17.50
C GLY A 373 -1.23 7.18 -17.88
N THR A 374 -1.04 6.29 -16.91
CA THR A 374 -0.46 4.94 -17.13
C THR A 374 -1.51 3.86 -17.47
N ARG A 375 -2.80 4.22 -17.54
CA ARG A 375 -3.86 3.30 -17.93
C ARG A 375 -4.21 3.42 -19.42
N PRO A 376 -4.68 2.34 -20.06
CA PRO A 376 -5.17 2.41 -21.43
C PRO A 376 -6.26 3.47 -21.60
N PRO A 377 -6.35 4.15 -22.76
CA PRO A 377 -7.37 5.16 -23.01
C PRO A 377 -8.77 4.61 -22.75
N SER A 378 -9.47 5.18 -21.76
CA SER A 378 -10.80 4.75 -21.34
C SER A 378 -11.61 5.92 -20.80
N ASP A 379 -12.89 5.96 -21.15
CA ASP A 379 -13.86 6.91 -20.59
C ASP A 379 -14.39 6.45 -19.22
N THR A 380 -13.96 5.28 -18.73
CA THR A 380 -14.39 4.78 -17.43
C THR A 380 -13.74 5.55 -16.27
N PRO A 381 -14.46 5.72 -15.14
CA PRO A 381 -13.89 6.22 -13.89
C PRO A 381 -12.60 5.50 -13.48
N LEU A 382 -11.75 6.15 -12.70
CA LEU A 382 -10.57 5.51 -12.11
C LEU A 382 -10.96 4.28 -11.28
N GLN A 383 -10.26 3.18 -11.52
CA GLN A 383 -10.44 1.92 -10.80
C GLN A 383 -9.29 1.67 -9.82
N ASP A 384 -9.48 0.64 -8.98
CA ASP A 384 -8.50 0.27 -7.95
C ASP A 384 -7.10 -0.02 -8.52
N VAL A 385 -7.10 -0.80 -9.59
CA VAL A 385 -5.88 -1.22 -10.29
C VAL A 385 -5.12 -0.02 -10.84
N ASP A 386 -5.83 1.03 -11.28
CA ASP A 386 -5.23 2.26 -11.80
C ASP A 386 -4.47 2.99 -10.68
N MET A 387 -5.07 3.10 -9.50
CA MET A 387 -4.43 3.72 -8.34
C MET A 387 -3.20 2.95 -7.84
N LYS A 388 -3.27 1.61 -7.85
CA LYS A 388 -2.14 0.75 -7.48
C LYS A 388 -0.97 0.94 -8.45
N LYS A 389 -1.24 0.98 -9.75
CA LYS A 389 -0.24 1.28 -10.78
C LYS A 389 0.32 2.69 -10.64
N GLY A 390 -0.51 3.68 -10.35
CA GLY A 390 -0.09 5.04 -10.05
C GLY A 390 0.84 5.11 -8.84
N LEU A 391 0.55 4.36 -7.76
CA LEU A 391 1.40 4.28 -6.57
C LEU A 391 2.75 3.65 -6.87
N MET A 392 2.78 2.55 -7.62
CA MET A 392 4.02 1.91 -8.06
C MET A 392 4.86 2.86 -8.93
N SER A 393 4.22 3.60 -9.84
CA SER A 393 4.88 4.59 -10.69
C SER A 393 5.41 5.79 -9.90
N LEU A 394 4.66 6.26 -8.90
CA LEU A 394 5.11 7.31 -7.99
C LEU A 394 6.31 6.86 -7.16
N ASN A 395 6.29 5.64 -6.65
CA ASN A 395 7.42 5.06 -5.95
C ASN A 395 8.66 4.98 -6.85
N GLN A 396 8.49 4.54 -8.10
CA GLN A 396 9.57 4.49 -9.08
C GLN A 396 10.16 5.89 -9.33
N LEU A 397 9.32 6.90 -9.59
CA LEU A 397 9.76 8.28 -9.76
C LEU A 397 10.57 8.84 -8.58
N LEU A 398 10.19 8.49 -7.34
CA LEU A 398 10.93 8.93 -6.16
C LEU A 398 12.21 8.11 -5.92
N SER A 399 12.24 6.87 -6.40
CA SER A 399 13.36 5.94 -6.19
C SER A 399 14.45 6.07 -7.26
N GLU A 400 14.08 6.40 -8.50
CA GLU A 400 15.03 6.66 -9.57
C GLU A 400 15.87 7.88 -9.20
N ARG A 401 17.19 7.80 -9.42
CA ARG A 401 18.00 9.01 -9.52
C ARG A 401 17.66 9.60 -10.87
N SER A 402 17.02 10.77 -10.94
CA SER A 402 17.08 11.57 -12.15
C SER A 402 18.53 12.02 -12.31
N SER A 403 19.36 11.13 -12.85
CA SER A 403 20.72 11.46 -13.24
C SER A 403 20.60 12.32 -14.50
N PRO A 404 21.42 13.38 -14.60
CA PRO A 404 21.32 14.39 -15.66
C PRO A 404 21.46 13.81 -17.08
#